data_AF-A0A948Z0E4-F1
#
_entry.id   AF-A0A948Z0E4-F1
#
_cell.length_a   1.000
_cell.length_b   1.000
_cell.length_c   1.000
_cell.angle_alpha   90.00
_cell.angle_beta   90.00
_cell.angle_gamma   90.00
#
_symmetry.space_group_name_H-M   'P 1'
#
loop_
_entity.id
_entity.type
_entity.pdbx_description
1 polymer ?
#
loop_
_entity_poly.entity_id
_entity_poly.type
_entity_poly.pdbx_seq_one_letter_code
_entity_poly.pdbx_strand_id
1 'polypeptide(L)'
;MLPTLTSVQLPLFDMPEPEMEQEKEIVEVEPRTRHKAGRKKLPESLPRVDVIHDIPEEDKICACGGAMSRIGEDVAEKLDIIPAVIQVIRNIRPKYPCKHCEGIETKGAVVKIAPVPKQIIEKGIATAGLLAHILTAKFVDALPFYRQEKQFSRLGVDIPRATMCNWAMKVAETCKPLLDLLQEMLFFGSLVNSDETTVQVLKEPGRLPTTKSYMWVFRGGPPGKTVYIYHYDPGRSGNVAATFLKGYKGVVQTDGYSVSGTTSVIRSIFLRTVRKSPLRYWSDCVTTERVLVTKNFL
;
A
#
# COMPACT_ATOMS: atom_id res chain seq x y z
N MET A 1 -13.01 -22.04 72.61
CA MET A 1 -13.73 -23.25 72.13
C MET A 1 -14.86 -22.75 71.25
N LEU A 2 -14.93 -22.94 69.94
CA LEU A 2 -14.29 -23.84 68.97
C LEU A 2 -13.63 -23.01 67.83
N PRO A 3 -12.84 -23.66 66.95
CA PRO A 3 -13.02 -23.36 65.54
C PRO A 3 -13.21 -24.58 64.65
N THR A 4 -13.97 -24.28 63.61
CA THR A 4 -14.44 -25.01 62.45
C THR A 4 -13.35 -25.62 61.55
N LEU A 5 -13.66 -26.79 61.01
CA LEU A 5 -12.95 -27.49 59.94
C LEU A 5 -12.76 -26.58 58.71
N THR A 6 -11.51 -26.31 58.36
CA THR A 6 -11.14 -25.72 57.07
C THR A 6 -10.85 -26.83 56.06
N SER A 7 -11.64 -26.88 54.99
CA SER A 7 -11.42 -27.73 53.83
C SER A 7 -10.20 -27.24 53.04
N VAL A 8 -9.06 -27.92 53.18
CA VAL A 8 -7.93 -27.74 52.26
C VAL A 8 -8.11 -28.72 51.10
N GLN A 9 -8.57 -28.17 49.97
CA GLN A 9 -8.65 -28.86 48.69
C GLN A 9 -7.24 -28.95 48.10
N LEU A 10 -6.73 -30.17 47.94
CA LEU A 10 -5.43 -30.44 47.34
C LEU A 10 -5.40 -29.93 45.88
N PRO A 11 -4.34 -29.22 45.43
CA PRO A 11 -4.22 -28.79 44.05
C PRO A 11 -3.96 -29.98 43.12
N LEU A 12 -4.87 -30.19 42.18
CA LEU A 12 -4.92 -31.24 41.15
C LEU A 12 -3.79 -31.13 40.08
N PHE A 13 -2.71 -30.40 40.34
CA PHE A 13 -1.72 -30.00 39.32
C PHE A 13 -0.25 -30.23 39.70
N ASP A 14 0.06 -31.04 40.72
CA ASP A 14 1.45 -31.47 40.98
C ASP A 14 1.69 -32.91 40.51
N MET A 15 1.81 -33.08 39.19
CA MET A 15 2.60 -34.19 38.62
C MET A 15 3.73 -33.61 37.77
N PRO A 16 5.00 -33.94 38.05
CA PRO A 16 6.10 -33.53 37.17
C PRO A 16 6.01 -34.29 35.85
N GLU A 17 5.93 -33.55 34.74
CA GLU A 17 6.12 -34.10 33.39
C GLU A 17 7.58 -34.57 33.24
N PRO A 18 7.86 -35.71 32.58
CA PRO A 18 9.23 -36.17 32.39
C PRO A 18 9.99 -35.17 31.50
N GLU A 19 11.13 -34.69 31.99
CA GLU A 19 12.05 -33.87 31.22
C GLU A 19 12.58 -34.68 30.03
N MET A 20 12.15 -34.34 28.81
CA MET A 20 12.84 -34.79 27.60
C MET A 20 14.19 -34.07 27.54
N GLU A 21 15.28 -34.81 27.75
CA GLU A 21 16.63 -34.34 27.41
C GLU A 21 16.67 -34.01 25.91
N GLN A 22 16.65 -32.71 25.60
CA GLN A 22 16.97 -32.23 24.26
C GLN A 22 18.49 -32.25 24.11
N GLU A 23 19.00 -33.17 23.30
CA GLU A 23 20.38 -33.11 22.82
C GLU A 23 20.60 -31.75 22.15
N LYS A 24 21.41 -30.91 22.78
CA LYS A 24 21.83 -29.63 22.22
C LYS A 24 22.87 -29.91 21.15
N GLU A 25 22.46 -29.97 19.89
CA GLU A 25 23.39 -29.81 18.77
C GLU A 25 24.05 -28.43 18.89
N ILE A 26 25.34 -28.44 19.24
CA ILE A 26 26.18 -27.25 19.24
C ILE A 26 26.49 -26.98 17.76
N VAL A 27 25.70 -26.11 17.14
CA VAL A 27 26.04 -25.58 15.82
C VAL A 27 27.18 -24.58 16.03
N GLU A 28 28.39 -24.93 15.63
CA GLU A 28 29.50 -23.99 15.53
C GLU A 28 29.14 -22.90 14.50
N VAL A 29 28.78 -21.73 15.00
CA VAL A 29 28.57 -20.55 14.16
C VAL A 29 29.93 -19.95 13.85
N GLU A 30 30.35 -20.05 12.59
CA GLU A 30 31.57 -19.39 12.12
C GLU A 30 31.58 -17.90 12.52
N PRO A 31 32.73 -17.35 12.94
CA PRO A 31 32.83 -15.96 13.36
C PRO A 31 32.48 -15.04 12.19
N ARG A 32 31.27 -14.46 12.23
CA ARG A 32 30.87 -13.40 11.29
C ARG A 32 31.84 -12.24 11.44
N THR A 33 32.71 -12.07 10.45
CA THR A 33 33.50 -10.85 10.27
C THR A 33 32.53 -9.69 10.14
N ARG A 34 32.44 -8.85 11.18
CA ARG A 34 31.72 -7.57 11.10
C ARG A 34 32.44 -6.71 10.08
N HIS A 35 31.98 -6.72 8.84
CA HIS A 35 32.33 -5.69 7.88
C HIS A 35 31.98 -4.34 8.50
N LYS A 36 32.98 -3.47 8.66
CA LYS A 36 32.74 -2.08 9.07
C LYS A 36 31.76 -1.49 8.05
N ALA A 37 30.58 -1.09 8.52
CA ALA A 37 29.55 -0.52 7.67
C ALA A 37 30.02 0.86 7.19
N GLY A 38 30.74 0.88 6.08
CA GLY A 38 31.02 2.11 5.34
C GLY A 38 29.71 2.72 4.83
N ARG A 39 29.69 4.05 4.67
CA ARG A 39 28.54 4.75 4.12
C ARG A 39 28.25 4.24 2.71
N LYS A 40 27.04 3.72 2.48
CA LYS A 40 26.61 3.29 1.14
C LYS A 40 26.53 4.51 0.22
N LYS A 41 26.96 4.35 -1.02
CA LYS A 41 26.86 5.38 -2.07
C LYS A 41 25.38 5.74 -2.31
N LEU A 42 25.13 6.99 -2.70
CA LEU A 42 23.78 7.40 -3.08
C LEU A 42 23.38 6.76 -4.42
N PRO A 43 22.09 6.50 -4.67
CA PRO A 43 21.63 5.85 -5.89
C PRO A 43 22.04 6.65 -7.14
N GLU A 44 22.63 6.01 -8.15
CA GLU A 44 23.07 6.66 -9.40
C GLU A 44 21.93 7.23 -10.24
N SER A 45 20.70 6.75 -10.02
CA SER A 45 19.51 7.21 -10.75
C SER A 45 19.04 8.63 -10.40
N LEU A 46 19.50 9.19 -9.27
CA LEU A 46 19.14 10.56 -8.88
C LEU A 46 19.94 11.60 -9.69
N PRO A 47 19.38 12.75 -10.06
CA PRO A 47 20.15 13.80 -10.73
C PRO A 47 21.23 14.35 -9.78
N ARG A 48 22.44 14.58 -10.30
CA ARG A 48 23.53 15.30 -9.60
C ARG A 48 23.54 16.75 -10.08
N VAL A 49 23.73 17.67 -9.15
CA VAL A 49 23.97 19.09 -9.43
C VAL A 49 25.32 19.44 -8.82
N ASP A 50 26.30 19.73 -9.66
CA ASP A 50 27.66 20.02 -9.22
C ASP A 50 27.76 21.48 -8.78
N VAL A 51 28.10 21.68 -7.51
CA VAL A 51 28.41 23.01 -6.96
C VAL A 51 29.91 23.04 -6.68
N ILE A 52 30.65 23.72 -7.54
CA ILE A 52 32.12 23.85 -7.42
C ILE A 52 32.42 24.96 -6.42
N HIS A 53 33.10 24.61 -5.34
CA HIS A 53 33.68 25.55 -4.39
C HIS A 53 35.17 25.70 -4.70
N ASP A 54 35.53 26.77 -5.42
CA ASP A 54 36.91 27.07 -5.79
C ASP A 54 37.50 28.15 -4.88
N ILE A 55 38.83 28.17 -4.77
CA ILE A 55 39.55 29.21 -4.03
C ILE A 55 39.58 30.53 -4.83
N PRO A 56 39.65 31.69 -4.16
CA PRO A 56 39.83 32.98 -4.83
C PRO A 56 41.06 32.98 -5.75
N GLU A 57 41.02 33.79 -6.81
CA GLU A 57 42.08 33.82 -7.82
C GLU A 57 43.44 34.29 -7.25
N GLU A 58 43.40 35.16 -6.25
CA GLU A 58 44.56 35.62 -5.48
C GLU A 58 45.25 34.48 -4.73
N ASP A 59 44.48 33.51 -4.21
CA ASP A 59 44.99 32.33 -3.51
C ASP A 59 45.49 31.25 -4.48
N LYS A 60 45.31 31.41 -5.79
CA LYS A 60 45.87 30.51 -6.82
C LYS A 60 47.29 30.88 -7.22
N ILE A 61 47.87 31.92 -6.60
CA ILE A 61 49.27 32.28 -6.77
C ILE A 61 50.06 31.68 -5.62
N CYS A 62 51.01 30.80 -5.95
CA CYS A 62 51.92 30.24 -4.96
C CYS A 62 52.81 31.35 -4.38
N ALA A 63 53.29 31.19 -3.15
CA ALA A 63 54.21 32.13 -2.51
C ALA A 63 55.50 32.42 -3.34
N CYS A 64 55.86 31.55 -4.28
CA CYS A 64 56.97 31.76 -5.22
C CYS A 64 56.62 32.60 -6.46
N GLY A 65 55.37 33.07 -6.60
CA GLY A 65 54.87 33.84 -7.74
C GLY A 65 54.37 32.98 -8.92
N GLY A 66 54.44 31.65 -8.82
CA GLY A 66 53.92 30.74 -9.84
C GLY A 66 52.41 30.51 -9.72
N ALA A 67 51.71 30.39 -10.85
CA ALA A 67 50.29 30.03 -10.89
C ALA A 67 50.09 28.55 -10.51
N MET A 68 49.15 28.27 -9.62
CA MET A 68 48.80 26.92 -9.18
C MET A 68 47.77 26.29 -10.13
N SER A 69 48.02 25.04 -10.53
CA SER A 69 47.12 24.25 -11.37
C SER A 69 46.27 23.30 -10.54
N ARG A 70 45.05 23.01 -10.98
CA ARG A 70 44.17 22.00 -10.36
C ARG A 70 44.71 20.58 -10.59
N ILE A 71 44.98 19.85 -9.52
CA ILE A 71 45.57 18.48 -9.55
C ILE A 71 44.52 17.39 -9.24
N GLY A 72 43.40 17.76 -8.62
CA GLY A 72 42.31 16.83 -8.27
C GLY A 72 41.15 17.57 -7.61
N GLU A 73 40.19 16.79 -7.10
CA GLU A 73 39.05 17.28 -6.34
C GLU A 73 38.66 16.28 -5.26
N ASP A 74 38.14 16.80 -4.14
CA ASP A 74 37.49 15.98 -3.12
C ASP A 74 35.97 16.12 -3.29
N VAL A 75 35.29 14.98 -3.52
CA VAL A 75 33.86 14.95 -3.87
C VAL A 75 33.05 14.42 -2.70
N ALA A 76 32.19 15.26 -2.14
CA ALA A 76 31.25 14.89 -1.09
C ALA A 76 29.80 15.02 -1.58
N GLU A 77 29.10 13.88 -1.69
CA GLU A 77 27.70 13.88 -2.08
C GLU A 77 26.76 14.22 -0.90
N LYS A 78 25.78 15.09 -1.15
CA LYS A 78 24.69 15.42 -0.21
C LYS A 78 23.35 15.28 -0.92
N LEU A 79 22.32 14.87 -0.17
CA LEU A 79 20.94 14.84 -0.68
C LEU A 79 20.29 16.19 -0.45
N ASP A 80 19.75 16.76 -1.52
CA ASP A 80 18.86 17.91 -1.49
C ASP A 80 17.45 17.50 -1.92
N ILE A 81 16.43 18.23 -1.46
CA ILE A 81 15.03 17.99 -1.80
C ILE A 81 14.42 19.27 -2.33
N ILE A 82 14.05 19.26 -3.61
CA ILE A 82 13.18 20.28 -4.19
C ILE A 82 11.72 19.89 -3.87
N PRO A 83 10.97 20.71 -3.12
CA PRO A 83 9.57 20.40 -2.80
C PRO A 83 8.69 20.25 -4.05
N ALA A 84 7.54 19.62 -3.88
CA ALA A 84 6.59 19.44 -4.97
C ALA A 84 6.15 20.79 -5.58
N VAL A 85 6.33 20.94 -6.89
CA VAL A 85 5.89 22.11 -7.66
C VAL A 85 4.43 21.91 -8.07
N ILE A 86 3.55 22.82 -7.66
CA ILE A 86 2.15 22.86 -8.11
C ILE A 86 2.04 23.82 -9.30
N GLN A 87 1.38 23.36 -10.38
CA GLN A 87 1.16 24.16 -11.59
C GLN A 87 -0.30 24.14 -12.03
N VAL A 88 -0.72 25.21 -12.72
CA VAL A 88 -2.07 25.33 -13.29
C VAL A 88 -2.02 25.01 -14.79
N ILE A 89 -2.72 23.95 -15.20
CA ILE A 89 -2.86 23.58 -16.61
C ILE A 89 -4.04 24.34 -17.22
N ARG A 90 -3.78 25.25 -18.15
CA ARG A 90 -4.81 26.02 -18.87
C ARG A 90 -5.20 25.32 -20.17
N ASN A 91 -6.38 24.71 -20.20
CA ASN A 91 -6.95 24.12 -21.40
C ASN A 91 -7.73 25.17 -22.20
N ILE A 92 -7.10 25.75 -23.22
CA ILE A 92 -7.70 26.79 -24.08
C ILE A 92 -8.35 26.10 -25.29
N ARG A 93 -9.66 26.36 -25.51
CA ARG A 93 -10.44 25.82 -26.63
C ARG A 93 -10.94 26.97 -27.52
N PRO A 94 -10.21 27.32 -28.59
CA PRO A 94 -10.63 28.38 -29.50
C PRO A 94 -11.98 28.08 -30.15
N LYS A 95 -12.76 29.14 -30.39
CA LYS A 95 -14.08 29.09 -31.03
C LYS A 95 -13.95 29.59 -32.47
N TYR A 96 -14.47 28.84 -33.42
CA TYR A 96 -14.39 29.15 -34.85
C TYR A 96 -15.78 29.39 -35.43
N PRO A 97 -16.21 30.65 -35.57
CA PRO A 97 -17.45 30.99 -36.25
C PRO A 97 -17.28 30.95 -37.78
N CYS A 98 -18.29 30.49 -38.50
CA CYS A 98 -18.39 30.71 -39.95
C CYS A 98 -18.84 32.15 -40.22
N LYS A 99 -17.96 33.00 -40.75
CA LYS A 99 -18.30 34.40 -41.08
C LYS A 99 -19.12 34.55 -42.37
N HIS A 100 -19.11 33.55 -43.25
CA HIS A 100 -19.73 33.65 -44.57
C HIS A 100 -21.22 33.30 -44.55
N CYS A 101 -21.62 32.40 -43.66
CA CYS A 101 -22.97 31.85 -43.61
C CYS A 101 -23.83 32.47 -42.51
N GLU A 102 -23.24 33.19 -41.55
CA GLU A 102 -23.87 33.82 -40.37
C GLU A 102 -24.86 32.95 -39.57
N GLY A 103 -24.94 31.65 -39.88
CA GLY A 103 -25.89 30.69 -39.30
C GLY A 103 -27.25 30.59 -39.98
N ILE A 104 -27.43 31.16 -41.17
CA ILE A 104 -28.77 31.33 -41.76
C ILE A 104 -29.31 30.05 -42.42
N GLU A 105 -28.46 29.16 -42.97
CA GLU A 105 -28.97 28.03 -43.79
C GLU A 105 -28.32 26.64 -43.58
N THR A 106 -27.78 26.31 -42.40
CA THR A 106 -27.25 24.94 -42.18
C THR A 106 -27.72 24.29 -40.87
N LYS A 107 -28.16 23.03 -40.97
CA LYS A 107 -28.35 22.09 -39.84
C LYS A 107 -26.99 21.81 -39.18
N GLY A 108 -26.52 22.71 -38.33
CA GLY A 108 -25.26 22.58 -37.60
C GLY A 108 -24.94 23.81 -36.75
N ALA A 109 -24.13 23.64 -35.70
CA ALA A 109 -23.72 24.75 -34.87
C ALA A 109 -22.88 25.77 -35.67
N VAL A 110 -23.31 27.03 -35.66
CA VAL A 110 -22.69 28.19 -36.33
C VAL A 110 -21.24 28.44 -35.88
N VAL A 111 -20.91 27.98 -34.66
CA VAL A 111 -19.59 28.07 -34.05
C VAL A 111 -19.08 26.67 -33.74
N LYS A 112 -17.92 26.32 -34.30
CA LYS A 112 -17.23 25.07 -34.00
C LYS A 112 -16.25 25.26 -32.85
N ILE A 113 -16.25 24.32 -31.91
CA ILE A 113 -15.32 24.25 -30.78
C ILE A 113 -14.98 22.78 -30.54
N ALA A 114 -13.70 22.47 -30.27
CA ALA A 114 -13.27 21.11 -29.88
C ALA A 114 -14.02 20.68 -28.61
N PRO A 115 -14.36 19.40 -28.36
CA PRO A 115 -15.02 18.97 -27.13
C PRO A 115 -14.15 19.20 -25.88
N VAL A 116 -14.77 19.18 -24.69
CA VAL A 116 -14.01 19.22 -23.43
C VAL A 116 -13.22 17.92 -23.31
N PRO A 117 -11.91 17.96 -22.99
CA PRO A 117 -11.15 16.74 -22.70
C PRO A 117 -11.82 15.95 -21.58
N LYS A 118 -11.85 14.62 -21.71
CA LYS A 118 -12.42 13.76 -20.65
C LYS A 118 -11.56 13.89 -19.38
N GLN A 119 -12.22 14.05 -18.24
CA GLN A 119 -11.60 14.17 -16.93
C GLN A 119 -12.32 13.26 -15.93
N ILE A 120 -11.61 12.79 -14.90
CA ILE A 120 -12.20 11.95 -13.85
C ILE A 120 -13.23 12.75 -13.05
N ILE A 121 -12.87 13.99 -12.69
CA ILE A 121 -13.77 14.94 -12.04
C ILE A 121 -14.20 15.97 -13.08
N GLU A 122 -15.43 15.86 -13.58
CA GLU A 122 -15.97 16.81 -14.53
C GLU A 122 -16.05 18.22 -13.92
N LYS A 123 -15.60 19.23 -14.69
CA LYS A 123 -15.61 20.66 -14.29
C LYS A 123 -14.79 20.97 -13.03
N GLY A 124 -14.03 20.00 -12.50
CA GLY A 124 -13.17 20.17 -11.35
C GLY A 124 -11.79 20.72 -11.70
N ILE A 125 -11.09 21.25 -10.71
CA ILE A 125 -9.69 21.70 -10.85
C ILE A 125 -8.69 20.53 -10.85
N ALA A 126 -9.11 19.34 -10.43
CA ALA A 126 -8.22 18.22 -10.20
C ALA A 126 -7.84 17.49 -11.50
N THR A 127 -6.54 17.42 -11.76
CA THR A 127 -5.97 16.59 -12.83
C THR A 127 -5.78 15.16 -12.34
N ALA A 128 -5.60 14.20 -13.27
CA ALA A 128 -5.29 12.82 -12.92
C ALA A 128 -4.02 12.70 -12.05
N GLY A 129 -2.99 13.52 -12.32
CA GLY A 129 -1.76 13.55 -11.53
C GLY A 129 -1.98 14.06 -10.10
N LEU A 130 -2.77 15.13 -9.92
CA LEU A 130 -3.12 15.62 -8.59
C LEU A 130 -3.91 14.59 -7.79
N LEU A 131 -4.89 13.92 -8.43
CA LEU A 131 -5.67 12.85 -7.81
C LEU A 131 -4.78 11.68 -7.40
N ALA A 132 -3.89 11.23 -8.29
CA ALA A 132 -2.94 10.15 -7.99
C ALA A 132 -2.05 10.50 -6.79
N HIS A 133 -1.54 11.73 -6.72
CA HIS A 133 -0.74 12.20 -5.58
C HIS A 133 -1.54 12.18 -4.27
N ILE A 134 -2.74 12.76 -4.24
CA ILE A 134 -3.58 12.84 -3.04
C ILE A 134 -3.96 11.44 -2.52
N LEU A 135 -4.32 10.53 -3.43
CA LEU A 135 -4.75 9.18 -3.07
C LEU A 135 -3.56 8.30 -2.64
N THR A 136 -2.42 8.40 -3.31
CA THR A 136 -1.19 7.70 -2.89
C THR A 136 -0.79 8.16 -1.50
N ALA A 137 -0.73 9.48 -1.28
CA ALA A 137 -0.44 10.02 0.05
C ALA A 137 -1.44 9.52 1.10
N LYS A 138 -2.73 9.44 0.77
CA LYS A 138 -3.78 9.01 1.70
C LYS A 138 -3.67 7.52 2.08
N PHE A 139 -3.51 6.65 1.09
CA PHE A 139 -3.69 5.21 1.26
C PHE A 139 -2.39 4.43 1.33
N VAL A 140 -1.32 4.89 0.66
CA VAL A 140 0.01 4.28 0.71
C VAL A 140 0.83 4.90 1.84
N ASP A 141 0.89 6.23 1.91
CA ASP A 141 1.73 6.94 2.89
C ASP A 141 1.00 7.24 4.22
N ALA A 142 -0.24 6.76 4.38
CA ALA A 142 -1.08 6.95 5.56
C ALA A 142 -1.27 8.43 5.97
N LEU A 143 -1.28 9.36 5.01
CA LEU A 143 -1.40 10.78 5.24
C LEU A 143 -2.87 11.24 5.21
N PRO A 144 -3.51 11.54 6.35
CA PRO A 144 -4.93 11.90 6.38
C PRO A 144 -5.19 13.24 5.67
N PHE A 145 -6.38 13.38 5.06
CA PHE A 145 -6.74 14.55 4.25
C PHE A 145 -6.61 15.89 4.96
N TYR A 146 -6.89 15.98 6.27
CA TYR A 146 -6.72 17.24 7.01
C TYR A 146 -5.23 17.67 7.10
N ARG A 147 -4.30 16.71 7.02
CA ARG A 147 -2.86 17.01 7.00
C ARG A 147 -2.41 17.41 5.61
N GLN A 148 -2.97 16.77 4.58
CA GLN A 148 -2.76 17.18 3.18
C GLN A 148 -3.31 18.59 2.92
N GLU A 149 -4.48 18.93 3.43
CA GLU A 149 -5.07 20.28 3.35
C GLU A 149 -4.09 21.34 3.87
N LYS A 150 -3.48 21.11 5.04
CA LYS A 150 -2.44 21.99 5.58
C LYS A 150 -1.15 22.01 4.74
N GLN A 151 -0.81 20.91 4.05
CA GLN A 151 0.34 20.89 3.15
C GLN A 151 0.09 21.74 1.91
N PHE A 152 -1.09 21.61 1.29
CA PHE A 152 -1.47 22.44 0.14
C PHE A 152 -1.54 23.93 0.51
N SER A 153 -2.10 24.26 1.68
CA SER A 153 -2.16 25.64 2.16
C SER A 153 -0.76 26.26 2.32
N ARG A 154 0.24 25.50 2.80
CA ARG A 154 1.64 25.96 2.85
C ARG A 154 2.25 26.20 1.47
N LEU A 155 1.71 25.57 0.44
CA LEU A 155 2.09 25.77 -0.96
C LEU A 155 1.23 26.86 -1.64
N GLY A 156 0.41 27.59 -0.89
CA GLY A 156 -0.44 28.66 -1.40
C GLY A 156 -1.70 28.16 -2.13
N VAL A 157 -2.11 26.91 -1.92
CA VAL A 157 -3.27 26.31 -2.58
C VAL A 157 -4.29 25.84 -1.54
N ASP A 158 -5.50 26.38 -1.60
CA ASP A 158 -6.58 25.99 -0.69
C ASP A 158 -7.41 24.85 -1.30
N ILE A 159 -7.22 23.63 -0.78
CA ILE A 159 -8.00 22.46 -1.16
C ILE A 159 -8.69 21.91 0.10
N PRO A 160 -10.00 22.15 0.26
CA PRO A 160 -10.72 21.69 1.45
C PRO A 160 -10.70 20.18 1.61
N ARG A 161 -10.64 19.69 2.85
CA ARG A 161 -10.73 18.26 3.18
C ARG A 161 -11.93 17.58 2.52
N ALA A 162 -13.10 18.22 2.57
CA ALA A 162 -14.34 17.68 2.01
C ALA A 162 -14.23 17.47 0.50
N THR A 163 -13.56 18.39 -0.21
CA THR A 163 -13.30 18.29 -1.64
C THR A 163 -12.45 17.06 -1.96
N MET A 164 -11.36 16.83 -1.21
CA MET A 164 -10.52 15.64 -1.39
C MET A 164 -11.26 14.33 -1.09
N CYS A 165 -12.13 14.31 -0.06
CA CYS A 165 -12.99 13.15 0.20
C CYS A 165 -13.91 12.85 -0.97
N ASN A 166 -14.58 13.87 -1.53
CA ASN A 166 -15.49 13.72 -2.66
C ASN A 166 -14.74 13.25 -3.93
N TRP A 167 -13.54 13.79 -4.17
CA TRP A 167 -12.68 13.32 -5.25
C TRP A 167 -12.29 11.85 -5.09
N ALA A 168 -11.92 11.41 -3.88
CA ALA A 168 -11.58 10.03 -3.62
C ALA A 168 -12.75 9.07 -3.94
N MET A 169 -13.96 9.42 -3.53
CA MET A 169 -15.17 8.65 -3.86
C MET A 169 -15.38 8.56 -5.37
N LYS A 170 -15.26 9.69 -6.08
CA LYS A 170 -15.47 9.72 -7.53
C LYS A 170 -14.40 8.94 -8.30
N VAL A 171 -13.15 8.99 -7.84
CA VAL A 171 -12.07 8.15 -8.40
C VAL A 171 -12.38 6.68 -8.16
N ALA A 172 -12.82 6.29 -6.95
CA ALA A 172 -13.17 4.91 -6.66
C ALA A 172 -14.30 4.38 -7.58
N GLU A 173 -15.34 5.18 -7.82
CA GLU A 173 -16.40 4.86 -8.79
C GLU A 173 -15.83 4.70 -10.21
N THR A 174 -14.99 5.64 -10.65
CA THR A 174 -14.43 5.65 -12.00
C THR A 174 -13.47 4.49 -12.24
N CYS A 175 -12.76 4.05 -11.20
CA CYS A 175 -11.85 2.92 -11.23
C CYS A 175 -12.54 1.56 -11.05
N LYS A 176 -13.87 1.51 -10.90
CA LYS A 176 -14.61 0.24 -10.74
C LYS A 176 -14.29 -0.80 -11.84
N PRO A 177 -14.25 -0.46 -13.14
CA PRO A 177 -13.88 -1.44 -14.17
C PRO A 177 -12.46 -2.01 -14.00
N LEU A 178 -11.53 -1.22 -13.46
CA LEU A 178 -10.17 -1.69 -13.16
C LEU A 178 -10.17 -2.66 -11.98
N LEU A 179 -10.98 -2.39 -10.94
CA LEU A 179 -11.15 -3.31 -9.81
C LEU A 179 -11.75 -4.64 -10.25
N ASP A 180 -12.71 -4.61 -11.17
CA ASP A 180 -13.32 -5.83 -11.73
C ASP A 180 -12.29 -6.67 -12.50
N LEU A 181 -11.46 -6.04 -13.33
CA LEU A 181 -10.34 -6.72 -14.02
C LEU A 181 -9.30 -7.30 -13.04
N LEU A 182 -8.98 -6.57 -11.96
CA LEU A 182 -8.08 -7.09 -10.92
C LEU A 182 -8.69 -8.31 -10.22
N GLN A 183 -10.00 -8.32 -10.01
CA GLN A 183 -10.70 -9.47 -9.42
C GLN A 183 -10.67 -10.69 -10.35
N GLU A 184 -10.87 -10.50 -11.65
CA GLU A 184 -10.71 -11.56 -12.65
C GLU A 184 -9.28 -12.11 -12.65
N MET A 185 -8.28 -11.22 -12.62
CA MET A 185 -6.87 -11.62 -12.54
C MET A 185 -6.56 -12.40 -11.26
N LEU A 186 -7.15 -12.01 -10.12
CA LEU A 186 -7.00 -12.72 -8.85
C LEU A 186 -7.50 -14.17 -8.97
N PHE A 187 -8.62 -14.39 -9.66
CA PHE A 187 -9.20 -15.72 -9.88
C PHE A 187 -8.49 -16.57 -10.94
N PHE A 188 -7.65 -15.96 -11.77
CA PHE A 188 -6.82 -16.71 -12.71
C PHE A 188 -5.72 -17.54 -12.02
N GLY A 189 -5.26 -17.11 -10.83
CA GLY A 189 -4.24 -17.83 -10.07
C GLY A 189 -4.76 -19.13 -9.45
N SER A 190 -3.90 -20.13 -9.27
CA SER A 190 -4.27 -21.42 -8.67
C SER A 190 -4.43 -21.39 -7.13
N LEU A 191 -3.94 -20.34 -6.49
CA LEU A 191 -4.01 -20.12 -5.03
C LEU A 191 -4.47 -18.69 -4.74
N VAL A 192 -5.47 -18.55 -3.88
CA VAL A 192 -5.85 -17.29 -3.25
C VAL A 192 -5.62 -17.39 -1.75
N ASN A 193 -4.86 -16.46 -1.20
CA ASN A 193 -4.77 -16.27 0.24
C ASN A 193 -5.85 -15.28 0.69
N SER A 194 -6.47 -15.53 1.84
CA SER A 194 -7.45 -14.65 2.46
C SER A 194 -7.12 -14.45 3.93
N ASP A 195 -7.24 -13.20 4.38
CA ASP A 195 -7.05 -12.76 5.77
C ASP A 195 -8.06 -11.64 6.06
N GLU A 196 -8.39 -11.40 7.33
CA GLU A 196 -9.27 -10.32 7.75
C GLU A 196 -8.67 -9.47 8.87
N THR A 197 -8.87 -8.16 8.79
CA THR A 197 -8.50 -7.23 9.86
C THR A 197 -9.74 -6.50 10.37
N THR A 198 -9.88 -6.43 11.69
CA THR A 198 -10.99 -5.69 12.32
C THR A 198 -10.76 -4.19 12.23
N VAL A 199 -11.81 -3.46 11.86
CA VAL A 199 -11.86 -2.00 11.82
C VAL A 199 -13.09 -1.48 12.58
N GLN A 200 -13.06 -0.21 12.98
CA GLN A 200 -14.20 0.50 13.57
C GLN A 200 -14.61 1.63 12.64
N VAL A 201 -15.89 1.70 12.30
CA VAL A 201 -16.43 2.70 11.37
C VAL A 201 -17.34 3.65 12.14
N LEU A 202 -16.97 4.93 12.19
CA LEU A 202 -17.60 5.91 13.08
C LEU A 202 -19.06 6.24 12.76
N LYS A 203 -19.48 6.13 11.49
CA LYS A 203 -20.81 6.56 11.02
C LYS A 203 -21.48 5.47 10.18
N GLU A 204 -21.42 4.24 10.66
CA GLU A 204 -22.11 3.13 10.02
C GLU A 204 -23.61 3.18 10.34
N PRO A 205 -24.51 3.16 9.34
CA PRO A 205 -25.94 3.21 9.58
C PRO A 205 -26.42 2.06 10.48
N GLY A 206 -27.12 2.39 11.56
CA GLY A 206 -27.70 1.40 12.48
C GLY A 206 -26.70 0.66 13.36
N ARG A 207 -25.42 1.08 13.43
CA ARG A 207 -24.39 0.43 14.25
C ARG A 207 -23.63 1.43 15.11
N LEU A 208 -23.20 0.99 16.29
CA LEU A 208 -22.41 1.82 17.20
C LEU A 208 -20.98 2.00 16.65
N PRO A 209 -20.33 3.17 16.84
CA PRO A 209 -18.96 3.42 16.39
C PRO A 209 -17.91 2.42 16.93
N THR A 210 -18.19 1.79 18.07
CA THR A 210 -17.32 0.81 18.72
C THR A 210 -17.48 -0.60 18.16
N THR A 211 -18.52 -0.84 17.34
CA THR A 211 -18.79 -2.14 16.73
C THR A 211 -17.68 -2.50 15.74
N LYS A 212 -17.29 -3.77 15.74
CA LYS A 212 -16.30 -4.28 14.79
C LYS A 212 -16.93 -4.51 13.43
N SER A 213 -16.28 -3.96 12.41
CA SER A 213 -16.43 -4.31 11.00
C SER A 213 -15.12 -4.89 10.49
N TYR A 214 -15.11 -5.41 9.26
CA TYR A 214 -14.00 -6.21 8.75
C TYR A 214 -13.53 -5.68 7.41
N MET A 215 -12.22 -5.60 7.25
CA MET A 215 -11.57 -5.42 5.97
C MET A 215 -10.91 -6.76 5.61
N TRP A 216 -11.48 -7.44 4.63
CA TRP A 216 -10.94 -8.67 4.07
C TRP A 216 -9.86 -8.32 3.05
N VAL A 217 -8.74 -9.04 3.09
CA VAL A 217 -7.72 -8.96 2.05
C VAL A 217 -7.64 -10.29 1.33
N PHE A 218 -7.72 -10.22 0.01
CA PHE A 218 -7.49 -11.35 -0.88
C PHE A 218 -6.23 -11.11 -1.67
N ARG A 219 -5.33 -12.09 -1.67
CA ARG A 219 -4.09 -12.05 -2.44
C ARG A 219 -4.05 -13.24 -3.38
N GLY A 220 -3.78 -13.00 -4.65
CA GLY A 220 -3.69 -14.05 -5.65
C GLY A 220 -3.10 -13.55 -6.96
N GLY A 221 -3.48 -14.19 -8.07
CA GLY A 221 -3.02 -13.83 -9.41
C GLY A 221 -1.96 -14.77 -9.99
N PRO A 222 -1.65 -14.63 -11.29
CA PRO A 222 -0.66 -15.46 -11.97
C PRO A 222 0.78 -15.19 -11.46
N PRO A 223 1.73 -16.12 -11.71
CA PRO A 223 3.13 -15.94 -11.35
C PRO A 223 3.68 -14.60 -11.86
N GLY A 224 4.37 -13.86 -10.98
CA GLY A 224 4.91 -12.53 -11.29
C GLY A 224 3.88 -11.39 -11.36
N LYS A 225 2.59 -11.67 -11.18
CA LYS A 225 1.49 -10.67 -11.25
C LYS A 225 0.56 -10.81 -10.04
N THR A 226 1.09 -10.50 -8.86
CA THR A 226 0.30 -10.56 -7.62
C THR A 226 -0.73 -9.43 -7.57
N VAL A 227 -1.96 -9.79 -7.25
CA VAL A 227 -3.08 -8.87 -7.02
C VAL A 227 -3.47 -8.91 -5.56
N TYR A 228 -3.76 -7.73 -4.99
CA TYR A 228 -4.35 -7.56 -3.67
C TYR A 228 -5.70 -6.86 -3.81
N ILE A 229 -6.75 -7.45 -3.24
CA ILE A 229 -8.08 -6.83 -3.18
C ILE A 229 -8.50 -6.70 -1.72
N TYR A 230 -8.85 -5.48 -1.35
CA TYR A 230 -9.43 -5.17 -0.05
C TYR A 230 -10.95 -5.06 -0.19
N HIS A 231 -11.68 -5.83 0.61
CA HIS A 231 -13.13 -5.88 0.61
C HIS A 231 -13.68 -5.58 2.01
N TYR A 232 -14.41 -4.48 2.12
CA TYR A 232 -15.08 -4.10 3.37
C TYR A 232 -16.39 -4.86 3.53
N ASP A 233 -16.62 -5.43 4.71
CA ASP A 233 -17.92 -5.95 5.11
C ASP A 233 -18.22 -5.69 6.61
N PRO A 234 -19.46 -5.33 6.97
CA PRO A 234 -19.87 -5.18 8.37
C PRO A 234 -19.76 -6.45 9.21
N GLY A 235 -19.91 -7.63 8.59
CA GLY A 235 -19.98 -8.93 9.24
C GLY A 235 -18.69 -9.74 9.17
N ARG A 236 -18.54 -10.67 10.11
CA ARG A 236 -17.43 -11.66 10.17
C ARG A 236 -17.86 -13.05 9.70
N SER A 237 -18.81 -13.14 8.79
CA SER A 237 -19.32 -14.44 8.37
C SER A 237 -18.47 -15.01 7.23
N GLY A 238 -18.25 -16.33 7.25
CA GLY A 238 -17.60 -17.04 6.14
C GLY A 238 -18.36 -16.86 4.81
N ASN A 239 -19.64 -16.45 4.90
CA ASN A 239 -20.46 -16.07 3.75
C ASN A 239 -19.87 -14.89 2.97
N VAL A 240 -19.17 -13.95 3.61
CA VAL A 240 -18.52 -12.83 2.91
C VAL A 240 -17.43 -13.36 1.99
N ALA A 241 -16.52 -14.18 2.53
CA ALA A 241 -15.47 -14.82 1.74
C ALA A 241 -16.05 -15.76 0.66
N ALA A 242 -17.08 -16.55 0.98
CA ALA A 242 -17.74 -17.43 0.02
C ALA A 242 -18.43 -16.66 -1.11
N THR A 243 -19.06 -15.52 -0.81
CA THR A 243 -19.70 -14.66 -1.81
C THR A 243 -18.65 -13.99 -2.70
N PHE A 244 -17.58 -13.47 -2.10
CA PHE A 244 -16.48 -12.87 -2.84
C PHE A 244 -15.82 -13.89 -3.79
N LEU A 245 -15.51 -15.10 -3.29
CA LEU A 245 -14.83 -16.16 -4.02
C LEU A 245 -15.76 -17.00 -4.92
N LYS A 246 -17.01 -16.57 -5.12
CA LYS A 246 -17.97 -17.30 -5.93
C LYS A 246 -17.45 -17.48 -7.36
N GLY A 247 -17.37 -18.73 -7.81
CA GLY A 247 -16.89 -19.08 -9.15
C GLY A 247 -15.38 -19.32 -9.24
N TYR A 248 -14.62 -19.07 -8.16
CA TYR A 248 -13.22 -19.46 -8.08
C TYR A 248 -13.08 -20.98 -7.96
N LYS A 249 -12.16 -21.57 -8.74
CA LYS A 249 -11.95 -23.04 -8.82
C LYS A 249 -10.60 -23.50 -8.26
N GLY A 250 -9.79 -22.58 -7.75
CA GLY A 250 -8.48 -22.88 -7.19
C GLY A 250 -8.51 -23.19 -5.70
N VAL A 251 -7.34 -23.13 -5.09
CA VAL A 251 -7.14 -23.40 -3.66
C VAL A 251 -7.25 -22.09 -2.89
N VAL A 252 -7.92 -22.10 -1.73
CA VAL A 252 -7.98 -20.94 -0.84
C VAL A 252 -7.25 -21.27 0.45
N GLN A 253 -6.32 -20.41 0.84
CA GLN A 253 -5.59 -20.52 2.11
C GLN A 253 -6.01 -19.37 3.04
N THR A 254 -6.35 -19.70 4.27
CA THR A 254 -6.79 -18.77 5.32
C THR A 254 -6.21 -19.23 6.66
N ASP A 255 -5.99 -18.32 7.61
CA ASP A 255 -5.56 -18.70 8.95
C ASP A 255 -6.77 -19.14 9.79
N GLY A 256 -6.76 -20.40 10.25
CA GLY A 256 -7.60 -20.83 11.36
C GLY A 256 -9.12 -20.57 11.29
N TYR A 257 -9.73 -20.37 10.12
CA TYR A 257 -11.17 -20.10 10.03
C TYR A 257 -11.98 -21.41 9.91
N SER A 258 -12.76 -21.74 10.93
CA SER A 258 -13.77 -22.80 10.87
C SER A 258 -14.97 -22.33 10.03
N VAL A 259 -14.90 -22.43 8.70
CA VAL A 259 -16.04 -22.16 7.82
C VAL A 259 -17.04 -23.31 8.00
N SER A 260 -18.03 -23.15 8.87
CA SER A 260 -19.16 -24.07 8.93
C SER A 260 -20.04 -23.85 7.71
N GLY A 261 -19.88 -24.71 6.70
CA GLY A 261 -20.85 -24.94 5.64
C GLY A 261 -20.83 -23.94 4.48
N THR A 262 -20.09 -24.25 3.42
CA THR A 262 -20.61 -24.23 2.04
C THR A 262 -19.67 -25.06 1.16
N THR A 263 -20.18 -26.17 0.68
CA THR A 263 -19.50 -27.19 -0.13
C THR A 263 -19.33 -26.70 -1.56
N SER A 264 -18.13 -26.29 -1.94
CA SER A 264 -17.63 -26.29 -3.32
C SER A 264 -16.10 -26.25 -3.28
N VAL A 265 -15.50 -27.43 -3.07
CA VAL A 265 -14.06 -27.76 -3.16
C VAL A 265 -13.11 -26.60 -2.86
N ILE A 266 -13.21 -26.03 -1.66
CA ILE A 266 -12.11 -25.26 -1.07
C ILE A 266 -11.21 -26.31 -0.40
N ARG A 267 -10.08 -26.64 -1.01
CA ARG A 267 -8.99 -27.34 -0.29
C ARG A 267 -8.36 -26.32 0.67
N SER A 268 -8.97 -26.12 1.82
CA SER A 268 -8.44 -25.22 2.84
C SER A 268 -7.20 -25.84 3.47
N ILE A 269 -6.03 -25.29 3.15
CA ILE A 269 -4.79 -25.61 3.85
C ILE A 269 -4.74 -24.72 5.09
N PHE A 270 -4.94 -25.32 6.25
CA PHE A 270 -4.85 -24.64 7.54
C PHE A 270 -3.39 -24.58 8.01
N LEU A 271 -2.87 -23.38 8.27
CA LEU A 271 -1.63 -23.19 9.01
C LEU A 271 -1.98 -22.78 10.44
N ARG A 272 -1.52 -23.58 11.41
CA ARG A 272 -1.64 -23.28 12.84
C ARG A 272 -0.45 -22.40 13.24
N THR A 273 -0.66 -21.08 13.35
CA THR A 273 0.42 -20.16 13.75
C THR A 273 0.18 -19.61 15.16
N VAL A 274 1.20 -19.74 16.02
CA VAL A 274 1.22 -19.21 17.39
C VAL A 274 1.28 -17.68 17.35
N ARG A 275 0.43 -17.00 18.14
CA ARG A 275 0.28 -15.54 18.25
C ARG A 275 1.60 -14.77 18.21
N LYS A 276 1.81 -13.90 17.19
CA LYS A 276 2.50 -12.59 17.27
C LYS A 276 2.50 -11.83 15.91
N SER A 277 1.74 -10.72 15.85
CA SER A 277 1.75 -9.55 14.93
C SER A 277 1.79 -9.72 13.38
N PRO A 278 0.93 -9.04 12.58
CA PRO A 278 0.63 -9.44 11.18
C PRO A 278 1.47 -8.81 10.05
N LEU A 279 2.19 -7.70 10.27
CA LEU A 279 2.71 -6.89 9.15
C LEU A 279 4.10 -7.29 8.62
N ARG A 280 4.83 -8.18 9.30
CA ARG A 280 6.28 -8.38 9.04
C ARG A 280 6.66 -9.62 8.22
N TYR A 281 5.73 -10.56 7.98
CA TYR A 281 6.09 -11.89 7.44
C TYR A 281 5.75 -12.14 5.97
N TRP A 282 4.98 -11.26 5.31
CA TRP A 282 4.51 -11.53 3.95
C TRP A 282 5.61 -11.52 2.89
N SER A 283 6.72 -10.82 3.10
CA SER A 283 7.88 -10.86 2.20
C SER A 283 8.75 -12.10 2.38
N ASP A 284 8.78 -12.67 3.59
CA ASP A 284 9.73 -13.73 3.97
C ASP A 284 9.18 -15.14 3.76
N CYS A 285 7.85 -15.32 3.70
CA CYS A 285 7.25 -16.64 3.48
C CYS A 285 7.31 -17.12 2.00
N VAL A 286 7.64 -16.25 1.05
CA VAL A 286 7.59 -16.57 -0.41
C VAL A 286 8.91 -17.20 -0.90
N THR A 287 9.99 -17.19 -0.11
CA THR A 287 11.29 -17.74 -0.52
C THR A 287 11.54 -19.19 -0.07
N THR A 288 10.69 -19.76 0.77
CA THR A 288 10.79 -21.18 1.17
C THR A 288 9.71 -22.01 0.48
N GLU A 289 10.12 -22.81 -0.51
CA GLU A 289 9.37 -23.96 -1.01
C GLU A 289 9.05 -24.92 0.14
N ARG A 290 7.91 -24.73 0.81
CA ARG A 290 7.28 -25.80 1.60
C ARG A 290 5.83 -25.89 1.20
N VAL A 291 5.61 -26.59 0.09
CA VAL A 291 4.30 -27.15 -0.24
C VAL A 291 4.00 -28.23 0.79
N LEU A 292 3.24 -27.89 1.84
CA LEU A 292 2.65 -28.89 2.72
C LEU A 292 1.40 -29.46 2.03
N VAL A 293 1.62 -30.50 1.23
CA VAL A 293 0.56 -31.38 0.73
C VAL A 293 0.17 -32.32 1.87
N THR A 294 -0.95 -32.10 2.54
CA THR A 294 -1.57 -33.15 3.35
C THR A 294 -2.33 -34.08 2.42
N LYS A 295 -1.62 -35.11 1.92
CA LYS A 295 -2.26 -36.37 1.50
C LYS A 295 -2.71 -37.06 2.78
N ASN A 296 -4.01 -37.20 3.01
CA ASN A 296 -4.50 -38.31 3.81
C ASN A 296 -5.26 -39.26 2.88
N PHE A 297 -4.69 -40.47 2.81
CA PHE A 297 -5.25 -41.68 2.25
C PHE A 297 -6.43 -42.17 3.11
N LEU A 298 -7.30 -42.93 2.42
CA LEU A 298 -8.49 -43.66 2.84
C LEU A 298 -9.77 -42.82 2.96
#